data_AF-A0A2D4L7P9-F1
#
_entry.id   AF-A0A2D4L7P9-F1
#
_cell.length_a   1.000
_cell.length_b   1.000
_cell.length_c   1.000
_cell.angle_alpha   90.00
_cell.angle_beta   90.00
_cell.angle_gamma   90.00
#
_symmetry.space_group_name_H-M   'P 1'
#
loop_
_entity.id
_entity.type
_entity.pdbx_description
1 polymer ?
#
loop_
_entity_poly.entity_id
_entity_poly.type
_entity_poly.pdbx_seq_one_letter_code
_entity_poly.pdbx_strand_id
1 'polypeptide(L)'
;NTSQDLRLLEVKCPYKHRNKTVAEACRDDTFCLENEGSSYSLKKTHPYYTQVQCQMKVSGLHKTDFVVHTNKETAIAPVDFDPVFWKQTVPKLEKFYTDAVVPYLEEKNPSAVWANEE
;
A
#
# COMPACT_ATOMS: atom_id res chain seq x y z
N ASN A 1 -5.96 31.56 1.78
CA ASN A 1 -5.66 30.27 1.12
C ASN A 1 -4.91 29.36 2.07
N THR A 2 -5.64 28.67 2.94
CA THR A 2 -5.12 27.47 3.61
C THR A 2 -4.97 26.40 2.53
N SER A 3 -3.76 26.22 2.03
CA SER A 3 -3.43 25.01 1.27
C SER A 3 -3.72 23.85 2.21
N GLN A 4 -4.86 23.17 2.02
CA GLN A 4 -5.20 22.01 2.85
C GLN A 4 -4.09 20.98 2.68
N ASP A 5 -3.51 20.52 3.80
CA ASP A 5 -2.53 19.42 3.82
C ASP A 5 -3.26 18.11 3.51
N LEU A 6 -3.57 17.93 2.22
CA LEU A 6 -4.26 16.76 1.70
C LEU A 6 -3.37 15.53 1.87
N ARG A 7 -3.98 14.48 2.40
CA ARG A 7 -3.35 13.18 2.65
C ARG A 7 -4.38 12.09 2.39
N LEU A 8 -3.88 10.91 2.06
CA LEU A 8 -4.71 9.71 1.96
C LEU A 8 -5.06 9.18 3.36
N LEU A 9 -6.11 8.39 3.43
CA LEU A 9 -6.47 7.59 4.60
C LEU A 9 -6.58 6.12 4.17
N GLU A 10 -5.77 5.25 4.77
CA GLU A 10 -5.82 3.81 4.53
C GLU A 10 -6.10 3.09 5.86
N VAL A 11 -7.27 2.46 6.00
CA VAL A 11 -7.70 1.83 7.26
C VAL A 11 -7.63 0.31 7.18
N LYS A 12 -7.01 -0.32 8.18
CA LYS A 12 -6.96 -1.78 8.36
C LYS A 12 -7.57 -2.18 9.70
N CYS A 13 -8.41 -3.22 9.68
CA CYS A 13 -9.01 -3.83 10.86
C CYS A 13 -8.60 -5.31 10.97
N PRO A 14 -7.37 -5.63 11.42
CA PRO A 14 -6.82 -6.97 11.35
C PRO A 14 -7.55 -7.94 12.28
N TYR A 15 -8.34 -8.85 11.71
CA TYR A 15 -9.19 -9.79 12.47
C TYR A 15 -8.39 -10.63 13.49
N LYS A 16 -7.19 -11.10 13.12
CA LYS A 16 -6.27 -11.86 13.99
C LYS A 16 -5.92 -11.11 15.29
N HIS A 17 -5.86 -9.78 15.24
CA HIS A 17 -5.43 -8.92 16.34
C HIS A 17 -6.57 -8.05 16.90
N ARG A 18 -7.82 -8.27 16.48
CA ARG A 18 -8.97 -7.41 16.82
C ARG A 18 -9.18 -7.17 18.32
N ASN A 19 -8.80 -8.11 19.19
CA ASN A 19 -8.93 -7.98 20.66
C ASN A 19 -7.59 -7.77 21.37
N LYS A 20 -6.54 -7.37 20.64
CA LYS A 20 -5.23 -6.99 21.18
C LYS A 20 -5.06 -5.48 21.08
N THR A 21 -4.26 -4.88 21.96
CA THR A 21 -3.74 -3.54 21.69
C THR A 21 -2.78 -3.62 20.50
N VAL A 22 -2.54 -2.50 19.84
CA VAL A 22 -1.57 -2.41 18.75
C VAL A 22 -0.17 -2.74 19.25
N ALA A 23 0.20 -2.31 20.47
CA ALA A 23 1.46 -2.71 21.11
C ALA A 23 1.55 -4.23 21.34
N GLU A 24 0.46 -4.89 21.75
CA GLU A 24 0.39 -6.36 21.87
C GLU A 24 0.50 -7.04 20.49
N ALA A 25 -0.09 -6.45 19.46
CA ALA A 25 -0.05 -6.95 18.10
C ALA A 25 1.34 -6.83 17.46
N CYS A 26 2.10 -5.77 17.78
CA CYS A 26 3.48 -5.57 17.31
C CYS A 26 4.46 -6.68 17.75
N ARG A 27 4.11 -7.48 18.76
CA ARG A 27 4.90 -8.67 19.16
C ARG A 27 4.79 -9.83 18.17
N ASP A 28 3.89 -9.74 17.20
CA ASP A 28 3.77 -10.68 16.09
C ASP A 28 4.55 -10.14 14.89
N ASP A 29 5.55 -10.88 14.43
CA ASP A 29 6.42 -10.46 13.33
C ASP A 29 5.65 -10.24 12.03
N THR A 30 4.51 -10.93 11.86
CA THR A 30 3.62 -10.78 10.69
C THR A 30 2.73 -9.55 10.76
N PHE A 31 2.68 -8.86 11.89
CA PHE A 31 1.90 -7.64 12.04
C PHE A 31 2.53 -6.48 11.27
N CYS A 32 1.68 -5.60 10.73
CA CYS A 32 2.10 -4.55 9.81
C CYS A 32 2.84 -3.38 10.47
N LEU A 33 2.58 -3.08 11.74
CA LEU A 33 3.23 -1.97 12.44
C LEU A 33 4.40 -2.47 13.30
N GLU A 34 5.35 -1.57 13.52
CA GLU A 34 6.40 -1.67 14.54
C GLU A 34 6.20 -0.56 15.60
N ASN A 35 6.64 -0.83 16.83
CA ASN A 35 6.49 0.09 17.96
C ASN A 35 7.82 0.83 18.20
N GLU A 36 7.78 2.15 18.04
CA GLU A 36 8.92 3.07 18.20
C GLU A 36 8.96 3.70 19.62
N GLY A 37 8.33 3.05 20.60
CA GLY A 37 8.15 3.54 21.95
C GLY A 37 6.90 4.40 22.10
N SER A 38 6.97 5.66 21.63
CA SER A 38 5.83 6.61 21.74
C SER A 38 4.93 6.66 20.52
N SER A 39 5.30 5.99 19.42
CA SER A 39 4.58 6.03 18.14
C SER A 39 4.67 4.69 17.41
N TYR A 40 3.91 4.57 16.33
CA TYR A 40 3.95 3.41 15.45
C TYR A 40 4.35 3.81 14.03
N SER A 41 5.11 2.93 13.38
CA SER A 41 5.52 3.05 11.97
C SER A 41 5.04 1.82 11.20
N LEU A 42 4.69 2.02 9.93
CA LEU A 42 4.38 0.92 9.02
C LEU A 42 5.71 0.29 8.56
N LYS A 43 5.88 -1.01 8.83
CA LYS A 43 7.07 -1.75 8.39
C LYS A 43 7.24 -1.64 6.88
N LYS A 44 8.39 -1.12 6.41
CA LYS A 44 8.68 -0.99 4.97
C LYS A 44 8.70 -2.33 4.22
N THR A 45 8.91 -3.43 4.94
CA THR A 45 8.90 -4.81 4.40
C THR A 45 7.50 -5.39 4.27
N HIS A 46 6.48 -4.80 4.91
CA HIS A 46 5.12 -5.30 4.86
C HIS A 46 4.44 -4.90 3.54
N PRO A 47 3.63 -5.77 2.88
CA PRO A 47 3.00 -5.46 1.59
C PRO A 47 2.16 -4.18 1.55
N TYR A 48 1.58 -3.78 2.69
CA TYR A 48 0.84 -2.53 2.81
C TYR A 48 1.70 -1.29 2.55
N TYR A 49 3.02 -1.34 2.76
CA TYR A 49 3.90 -0.23 2.43
C TYR A 49 3.89 0.05 0.92
N THR A 50 4.08 -0.99 0.09
CA THR A 50 3.95 -0.88 -1.37
C THR A 50 2.56 -0.39 -1.77
N GLN A 51 1.51 -0.87 -1.09
CA GLN A 51 0.13 -0.45 -1.34
C GLN A 51 -0.05 1.07 -1.18
N VAL A 52 0.36 1.64 -0.05
CA VAL A 52 0.20 3.09 0.19
C VAL A 52 1.13 3.94 -0.68
N GLN A 53 2.34 3.46 -0.98
CA GLN A 53 3.25 4.14 -1.92
C GLN A 53 2.63 4.22 -3.33
N CYS A 54 1.97 3.15 -3.78
CA CYS A 54 1.23 3.15 -5.05
C CYS A 54 0.05 4.12 -5.03
N GLN A 55 -0.78 4.09 -3.98
CA GLN A 55 -1.91 5.02 -3.83
C GLN A 55 -1.46 6.48 -3.86
N MET A 56 -0.37 6.82 -3.15
CA MET A 56 0.24 8.16 -3.18
C MET A 56 0.70 8.53 -4.60
N LYS A 57 1.39 7.62 -5.29
CA LYS A 57 1.82 7.89 -6.66
C LYS A 57 0.65 8.16 -7.61
N VAL A 58 -0.40 7.33 -7.57
CA VAL A 58 -1.54 7.43 -8.48
C VAL A 58 -2.37 8.68 -8.20
N SER A 59 -2.56 9.03 -6.93
CA SER A 59 -3.33 10.22 -6.52
C SER A 59 -2.57 11.53 -6.63
N GLY A 60 -1.23 11.48 -6.77
CA GLY A 60 -0.38 12.67 -6.72
C GLY A 60 -0.20 13.26 -5.31
N LEU A 61 -0.64 12.54 -4.27
CA LEU A 61 -0.44 12.93 -2.87
C LEU A 61 0.89 12.39 -2.34
N HIS A 62 1.41 13.04 -1.30
CA HIS A 62 2.73 12.70 -0.73
C HIS A 62 2.68 12.16 0.70
N LYS A 63 1.47 12.04 1.28
CA LYS A 63 1.26 11.59 2.64
C LYS A 63 0.03 10.67 2.73
N THR A 64 0.10 9.69 3.61
CA THR A 64 -1.01 8.81 3.99
C THR A 64 -1.05 8.66 5.51
N ASP A 65 -2.22 8.85 6.11
CA ASP A 65 -2.50 8.35 7.46
C ASP A 65 -2.86 6.86 7.36
N PHE A 66 -1.92 5.98 7.70
CA PHE A 66 -2.18 4.54 7.75
C PHE A 66 -2.75 4.18 9.13
N VAL A 67 -3.99 3.76 9.16
CA VAL A 67 -4.75 3.54 10.41
C VAL A 67 -4.92 2.05 10.64
N VAL A 68 -4.59 1.60 11.85
CA VAL A 68 -4.92 0.26 12.33
C VAL A 68 -5.94 0.38 13.46
N HIS A 69 -7.11 -0.20 13.23
CA HIS A 69 -8.17 -0.26 14.23
C HIS A 69 -8.30 -1.68 14.81
N THR A 70 -8.32 -1.75 16.13
CA THR A 70 -8.68 -2.92 16.93
C THR A 70 -9.86 -2.55 17.82
N ASN A 71 -10.54 -3.53 18.39
CA ASN A 71 -11.61 -3.29 19.37
C ASN A 71 -11.08 -2.65 20.67
N LYS A 72 -9.77 -2.64 20.90
CA LYS A 72 -9.15 -2.01 22.08
C LYS A 72 -8.71 -0.57 21.81
N GLU A 73 -8.20 -0.28 20.62
CA GLU A 73 -7.69 1.05 20.27
C GLU A 73 -7.54 1.26 18.75
N THR A 74 -7.34 2.53 18.37
CA THR A 74 -6.97 2.95 17.01
C THR A 74 -5.58 3.56 17.04
N ALA A 75 -4.67 3.06 16.21
CA ALA A 75 -3.36 3.66 15.99
C ALA A 75 -3.29 4.29 14.60
N ILE A 76 -2.60 5.41 14.50
CA ILE A 76 -2.29 6.09 13.25
C ILE A 76 -0.77 6.06 13.07
N ALA A 77 -0.32 5.53 11.95
CA ALA A 77 1.07 5.52 11.51
C ALA A 77 1.18 6.37 10.23
N PRO A 78 1.63 7.63 10.33
CA PRO A 78 1.83 8.46 9.15
C PRO A 78 2.89 7.85 8.22
N VAL A 79 2.66 7.91 6.91
CA VAL A 79 3.59 7.42 5.89
C VAL A 79 3.77 8.51 4.84
N ASP A 80 5.03 8.89 4.60
CA ASP A 80 5.41 9.77 3.52
C ASP A 80 5.74 8.98 2.24
N PHE A 81 5.54 9.61 1.09
CA PHE A 81 5.98 9.07 -0.18
C PHE A 81 7.51 8.92 -0.20
N ASP A 82 7.99 7.72 -0.54
CA ASP A 82 9.40 7.38 -0.62
C ASP A 82 9.82 7.28 -2.11
N PRO A 83 10.41 8.34 -2.69
CA PRO A 83 10.75 8.37 -4.10
C PRO A 83 11.85 7.35 -4.47
N VAL A 84 12.72 6.99 -3.51
CA VAL A 84 13.79 6.01 -3.73
C VAL A 84 13.20 4.61 -3.81
N PHE A 85 12.32 4.27 -2.86
CA PHE A 85 11.55 3.02 -2.90
C PHE A 85 10.71 2.93 -4.17
N TRP A 86 10.01 4.02 -4.54
CA TRP A 86 9.16 4.04 -5.72
C TRP A 86 9.96 3.82 -7.01
N LYS A 87 11.12 4.46 -7.17
CA LYS A 87 12.01 4.28 -8.32
C LYS A 87 12.42 2.81 -8.52
N GLN A 88 12.54 2.04 -7.44
CA GLN A 88 12.84 0.60 -7.48
C GLN A 88 11.59 -0.28 -7.68
N THR A 89 10.41 0.27 -7.42
CA THR A 89 9.13 -0.44 -7.47
C THR A 89 8.53 -0.42 -8.86
N VAL A 90 8.54 0.74 -9.54
CA VAL A 90 7.95 0.92 -10.88
C VAL A 90 8.44 -0.11 -11.89
N PRO A 91 9.76 -0.40 -12.03
CA PRO A 91 10.21 -1.37 -13.03
C PRO A 91 9.68 -2.78 -12.77
N LYS A 92 9.43 -3.15 -11.51
CA LYS A 92 8.85 -4.45 -11.15
C LYS A 92 7.39 -4.53 -11.57
N LEU A 93 6.64 -3.43 -11.39
CA LEU A 93 5.25 -3.33 -11.82
C LEU A 93 5.13 -3.34 -13.35
N GLU A 94 5.98 -2.60 -14.05
CA GLU A 94 6.04 -2.58 -15.52
C GLU A 94 6.37 -3.96 -16.09
N LYS A 95 7.35 -4.65 -15.49
CA LYS A 95 7.70 -6.03 -15.87
C LYS A 95 6.53 -6.99 -15.63
N PHE A 96 5.86 -6.93 -14.48
CA PHE A 96 4.70 -7.77 -14.21
C PHE A 96 3.56 -7.50 -15.20
N TYR A 97 3.30 -6.24 -15.52
CA TYR A 97 2.29 -5.86 -16.49
C TYR A 97 2.61 -6.41 -17.88
N THR A 98 3.83 -6.16 -18.36
CA THR A 98 4.27 -6.54 -19.72
C THR A 98 4.39 -8.05 -19.88
N ASP A 99 4.93 -8.76 -18.89
CA ASP A 99 5.30 -10.18 -19.05
C ASP A 99 4.21 -11.14 -18.57
N ALA A 100 3.27 -10.68 -17.73
CA ALA A 100 2.20 -11.53 -17.19
C ALA A 100 0.80 -11.03 -17.55
N VAL A 101 0.52 -9.74 -17.35
CA VAL A 101 -0.84 -9.21 -17.57
C VAL A 101 -1.18 -9.11 -19.05
N VAL A 102 -0.30 -8.53 -19.88
CA VAL A 102 -0.55 -8.36 -21.32
C VAL A 102 -0.77 -9.72 -22.01
N PRO A 103 0.11 -10.74 -21.87
CA PRO A 103 -0.12 -12.04 -22.52
C PRO A 103 -1.40 -12.72 -22.06
N TYR A 104 -1.75 -12.61 -20.77
CA TYR A 104 -2.99 -13.17 -20.25
C TYR A 104 -4.23 -12.52 -20.88
N LEU A 105 -4.20 -11.20 -21.08
CA LEU A 105 -5.31 -10.48 -21.71
C LEU A 105 -5.43 -10.81 -23.20
N GLU A 106 -4.32 -10.97 -23.91
CA GLU A 106 -4.30 -11.37 -25.32
C GLU A 106 -4.85 -12.79 -25.52
N GLU A 107 -4.46 -13.75 -24.66
CA GLU A 107 -5.01 -15.12 -24.69
C GLU A 107 -6.54 -15.12 -24.52
N LYS A 108 -7.06 -14.24 -23.67
CA LYS A 108 -8.51 -14.15 -23.37
C LYS A 108 -9.30 -13.36 -24.42
N ASN A 109 -8.65 -12.58 -25.28
CA ASN A 109 -9.30 -11.78 -26.33
C ASN A 109 -8.61 -11.93 -27.70
N PRO A 110 -8.64 -13.13 -28.32
CA PRO A 110 -7.99 -13.36 -29.61
C PRO A 110 -8.52 -12.46 -30.74
N SER A 111 -9.79 -12.02 -30.66
CA SER A 111 -10.42 -11.16 -31.67
C SER A 111 -9.83 -9.74 -31.76
N ALA A 112 -9.08 -9.27 -30.76
CA ALA A 112 -8.43 -7.95 -30.80
C ALA A 112 -7.10 -7.97 -31.58
N VAL A 113 -6.49 -9.15 -31.74
CA VAL A 113 -5.19 -9.31 -32.43
C VAL A 113 -5.35 -9.20 -33.95
N TRP A 114 -6.50 -9.63 -34.50
CA TRP A 114 -6.81 -9.56 -35.93
C TRP A 114 -7.55 -8.29 -36.37
N ALA A 115 -7.87 -7.37 -35.46
CA ALA A 115 -8.60 -6.13 -35.78
C ALA A 115 -7.67 -4.96 -36.18
N ASN A 116 -6.34 -5.16 -36.18
CA ASN A 116 -5.36 -4.13 -36.53
C ASN A 116 -4.70 -4.34 -37.91
N GLU A 117 -5.22 -5.25 -38.75
CA GLU A 117 -4.69 -5.53 -40.10
C GLU A 117 -5.60 -5.08 -41.27
N GLU A 118 -6.57 -4.19 -41.06
CA GLU A 118 -7.33 -3.54 -42.16
C GLU A 118 -7.12 -2.03 -42.23
#